data_AF-G8GTP1-F1
#
_entry.id   AF-G8GTP1-F1
#
_cell.length_a   1.000
_cell.length_b   1.000
_cell.length_c   1.000
_cell.angle_alpha   90.00
_cell.angle_beta   90.00
_cell.angle_gamma   90.00
#
_symmetry.space_group_name_H-M   'P 1'
#
loop_
_entity.id
_entity.type
_entity.pdbx_description
1 polymer ?
#
loop_
_entity_poly.entity_id
_entity_poly.type
_entity_poly.pdbx_seq_one_letter_code
_entity_poly.pdbx_strand_id
1 'polypeptide(L)' 'MSLEDSLRSLSLDYLNLLINGQAFSDVVFSVEGRLVHAHRCILAARSLFFRKFFCGPDPPSGLDPSGN' A
#
# COMPACT_ATOMS: atom_id res chain seq x y z
N MET A 1 -22.31 -20.69 1.64
CA MET A 1 -21.86 -19.69 0.66
C MET A 1 -21.04 -20.42 -0.38
N SER A 2 -21.25 -20.16 -1.67
CA SER A 2 -20.42 -20.78 -2.70
C SER A 2 -19.05 -20.07 -2.78
N LEU A 3 -18.04 -20.75 -3.35
CA LEU A 3 -16.74 -20.13 -3.61
C LEU A 3 -16.88 -18.88 -4.49
N GLU A 4 -17.76 -18.92 -5.48
CA GLU A 4 -18.02 -17.77 -6.36
C GLU A 4 -18.55 -16.56 -5.59
N ASP A 5 -19.47 -16.78 -4.63
CA ASP A 5 -19.99 -15.70 -3.79
C ASP A 5 -18.87 -15.07 -2.95
N SER A 6 -17.98 -15.90 -2.39
CA SER A 6 -16.84 -15.43 -1.61
C SER A 6 -15.86 -14.62 -2.46
N LEU A 7 -15.57 -15.04 -3.69
CA LEU A 7 -14.69 -14.29 -4.60
C LEU A 7 -15.31 -12.96 -5.04
N ARG A 8 -16.64 -12.92 -5.26
CA ARG A 8 -17.35 -11.69 -5.58
C ARG A 8 -17.32 -10.70 -4.41
N SER A 9 -17.57 -11.18 -3.19
CA SER A 9 -17.48 -10.35 -1.98
C SER A 9 -16.08 -9.76 -1.83
N LEU A 10 -15.04 -10.60 -1.93
CA LEU A 10 -13.64 -10.14 -1.83
C LEU A 10 -13.30 -9.09 -2.89
N SER A 11 -13.76 -9.29 -4.12
CA SER A 11 -13.53 -8.33 -5.21
C SER A 11 -14.18 -6.98 -4.93
N LEU A 12 -15.39 -6.99 -4.37
CA LEU A 12 -16.11 -5.77 -3.98
C LEU A 12 -15.39 -5.04 -2.85
N ASP A 13 -14.96 -5.76 -1.82
CA ASP A 13 -14.20 -5.20 -0.70
C ASP A 13 -12.88 -4.57 -1.17
N TYR A 14 -12.19 -5.24 -2.11
CA TYR A 14 -10.98 -4.70 -2.73
C TYR A 14 -11.24 -3.41 -3.52
N LEU A 15 -12.33 -3.34 -4.30
CA LEU A 15 -12.71 -2.11 -4.99
C LEU A 15 -13.05 -0.98 -4.01
N ASN A 16 -13.77 -1.29 -2.93
CA ASN A 16 -14.09 -0.31 -1.89
C ASN A 16 -12.83 0.25 -1.24
N LEU A 17 -11.82 -0.59 -1.02
CA LEU A 17 -10.53 -0.18 -0.48
C LEU A 17 -9.80 0.79 -1.43
N LEU A 18 -9.86 0.54 -2.74
CA LEU A 18 -9.24 1.42 -3.74
C LEU A 18 -9.97 2.76 -3.90
N ILE A 19 -11.31 2.76 -3.87
CA ILE A 19 -12.14 3.96 -4.07
C ILE A 19 -12.12 4.85 -2.82
N ASN A 20 -12.26 4.26 -1.63
CA ASN A 20 -12.28 4.98 -0.36
C ASN A 20 -10.87 5.11 0.24
N GLY A 21 -9.86 5.24 -0.62
CA GLY A 21 -8.46 5.02 -0.27
C GLY A 21 -7.93 5.81 0.93
N GLN A 22 -8.57 6.93 1.29
CA GLN A 22 -8.21 7.70 2.49
C GLN A 22 -8.63 7.03 3.81
N ALA A 23 -9.75 6.32 3.87
CA ALA A 23 -10.28 5.76 5.12
C ALA A 23 -9.46 4.59 5.68
N PHE A 24 -8.63 3.97 4.83
CA PHE A 24 -7.84 2.78 5.18
C PHE A 24 -6.36 2.90 4.77
N SER A 25 -5.93 4.06 4.23
CA SER A 25 -4.53 4.24 3.86
C SER A 25 -3.62 4.21 5.07
N ASP A 26 -2.60 3.37 5.01
CA ASP A 26 -1.48 3.29 5.96
C ASP A 26 -0.19 3.92 5.39
N VAL A 27 -0.28 4.51 4.20
CA VAL A 27 0.79 5.29 3.55
C VAL A 27 0.21 6.39 2.67
N VAL A 28 0.90 7.54 2.62
CA VAL A 28 0.56 8.68 1.77
C VAL A 28 1.80 9.14 1.01
N PHE A 29 1.68 9.31 -0.31
CA PHE A 29 2.73 9.89 -1.15
C PHE A 29 2.48 11.37 -1.38
N SER A 30 3.54 12.18 -1.30
CA SER A 30 3.52 13.55 -1.81
C SER A 30 4.11 13.55 -3.22
N VAL A 31 3.28 13.83 -4.22
CA VAL A 31 3.67 13.86 -5.64
C VAL A 31 3.30 15.23 -6.19
N GLU A 32 4.30 16.05 -6.52
CA GLU A 32 4.08 17.39 -7.08
C GLU A 32 3.12 18.25 -6.23
N GLY A 33 3.22 18.14 -4.90
CA GLY A 33 2.36 18.87 -3.96
C GLY A 33 0.97 18.27 -3.74
N ARG A 34 0.66 17.12 -4.36
CA ARG A 34 -0.60 16.39 -4.16
C ARG A 34 -0.37 15.18 -3.26
N LEU A 35 -1.28 14.99 -2.30
CA LEU A 35 -1.29 13.81 -1.44
C LEU A 35 -2.04 12.67 -2.11
N VAL A 36 -1.39 11.52 -2.21
CA VAL A 36 -1.95 10.29 -2.78
C VAL A 36 -1.99 9.22 -1.69
N HIS A 37 -3.20 8.91 -1.22
CA HIS A 37 -3.46 7.86 -0.24
C HIS A 37 -3.34 6.48 -0.88
N ALA A 38 -2.64 5.56 -0.22
CA ALA A 38 -2.44 4.20 -0.72
C ALA A 38 -2.31 3.18 0.42
N HIS A 39 -2.12 1.91 0.05
CA HIS A 39 -2.07 0.78 0.98
C HIS A 39 -0.77 -0.01 0.82
N ARG A 40 0.04 -0.12 1.87
CA ARG A 40 1.36 -0.79 1.83
C ARG A 40 1.25 -2.23 1.39
N CYS A 41 0.23 -2.95 1.87
CA CYS A 41 0.00 -4.36 1.52
C CYS A 41 -0.30 -4.55 0.03
N ILE A 42 -1.14 -3.69 -0.57
CA ILE A 42 -1.43 -3.73 -2.01
C ILE A 42 -0.18 -3.40 -2.81
N LEU A 43 0.55 -2.35 -2.42
CA LEU A 43 1.78 -1.95 -3.09
C LEU A 43 2.83 -3.06 -3.06
N ALA A 44 3.04 -3.70 -1.90
CA ALA A 44 3.97 -4.82 -1.74
C ALA A 44 3.53 -6.08 -2.51
N ALA A 45 2.22 -6.33 -2.61
CA ALA A 45 1.70 -7.45 -3.40
C ALA A 45 1.94 -7.22 -4.91
N ARG A 46 1.85 -5.96 -5.39
CA ARG A 46 1.83 -5.62 -6.82
C ARG A 46 3.13 -5.03 -7.36
N SER A 47 4.11 -4.70 -6.52
CA SER A 47 5.40 -4.12 -6.92
C SER A 47 6.55 -4.71 -6.11
N LEU A 48 7.57 -5.24 -6.80
CA LEU A 48 8.78 -5.77 -6.17
C LEU A 48 9.57 -4.69 -5.42
N PHE A 49 9.55 -3.45 -5.92
CA PHE A 49 10.16 -2.31 -5.24
C PHE A 49 9.50 -2.10 -3.87
N PHE A 50 8.17 -1.94 -3.85
CA PHE A 50 7.45 -1.71 -2.60
C PHE A 50 7.46 -2.92 -1.68
N ARG A 51 7.53 -4.13 -2.22
CA ARG A 51 7.73 -5.34 -1.41
C ARG A 51 9.03 -5.27 -0.63
N LYS A 52 10.14 -4.94 -1.30
CA LYS A 52 11.44 -4.78 -0.64
C LYS A 52 11.42 -3.59 0.32
N PHE A 53 10.78 -2.50 -0.07
CA PHE A 53 10.73 -1.28 0.74
C PHE A 53 9.91 -1.45 2.03
N PHE A 54 8.76 -2.12 1.99
CA PHE A 54 7.88 -2.27 3.16
C PHE A 54 8.09 -3.56 3.96
N CYS A 55 8.61 -4.62 3.34
CA CYS A 55 8.79 -5.94 3.98
C CYS A 55 10.25 -6.36 4.10
N GLY A 56 11.19 -5.56 3.57
CA GLY A 56 12.62 -5.80 3.77
C GLY A 56 13.02 -5.55 5.22
N PRO A 57 14.17 -6.10 5.67
CA PRO A 57 14.76 -5.72 6.94
C PRO A 57 14.97 -4.20 6.94
N ASP A 58 14.73 -3.56 8.09
CA ASP A 58 15.04 -2.14 8.24
C ASP A 58 16.48 -1.90 7.75
N PRO A 59 16.73 -0.84 6.95
CA PRO A 59 18.10 -0.47 6.65
C PRO A 59 18.84 -0.33 7.98
N PRO A 60 20.09 -0.81 8.08
CA PRO A 60 20.86 -0.67 9.32
C PRO A 60 20.79 0.81 9.73
N SER A 61 20.26 1.03 10.92
CA SER A 61 20.07 2.34 11.55
C SER A 61 21.33 3.17 11.37
N GLY A 62 21.33 4.08 10.39
CA GLY A 62 22.57 4.79 10.00
C GLY A 62 22.57 5.52 8.67
N LEU A 63 21.54 5.38 7.81
CA LEU A 63 21.39 6.25 6.64
C LEU A 63 20.30 7.27 6.92
N ASP A 64 20.71 8.32 7.62
CA ASP A 64 19.98 9.57 7.77
C ASP A 64 19.61 10.12 6.36
N PRO A 65 18.34 10.43 6.05
CA PRO A 65 17.96 11.00 4.75
C PRO A 65 18.44 12.45 4.58
N SER A 66 18.97 13.09 5.63
CA SER A 66 19.59 14.41 5.61
C SER A 66 21.10 14.35 5.42
N GLY A 67 21.55 13.72 4.33
CA GLY A 67 22.91 13.85 3.85
C GLY A 67 23.11 15.24 3.24
N ASN A 68 23.67 16.16 4.04
CA ASN A 68 24.32 17.38 3.56
C ASN A 68 25.71 17.06 3.00
#